data_AF-A0A377DBD1-F1
#
_entry.id   AF-A0A377DBD1-F1
#
_cell.length_a   1.000
_cell.length_b   1.000
_cell.length_c   1.000
_cell.angle_alpha   90.00
_cell.angle_beta   90.00
_cell.angle_gamma   90.00
#
_symmetry.space_group_name_H-M   'P 1'
#
loop_
_entity.id
_entity.type
_entity.pdbx_description
1 polymer ?
#
loop_
_entity_poly.entity_id
_entity_poly.type
_entity_poly.pdbx_seq_one_letter_code
_entity_poly.pdbx_strand_id
1 'polypeptide(L)'
;MKYAVEPLLDGDGPLGDLSVRLKLIYGLGVINRQEYEDAELLMALREELNHDGNEYAFTDDEILGPFGELHCVAALPPPPQFEPADSVCMQCKFSAINRLCDQQWSFH
;
A
#
# COMPACT_ATOMS: atom_id res chain seq x y z
N MET A 1 -10.94 -30.77 14.64
CA MET A 1 -11.11 -30.02 13.37
C MET A 1 -9.84 -29.26 12.96
N LYS A 2 -8.62 -29.71 13.31
CA LYS A 2 -7.36 -28.97 13.03
C LYS A 2 -6.55 -29.52 11.85
N TYR A 3 -6.78 -30.79 11.49
CA TYR A 3 -5.97 -31.54 10.52
C TYR A 3 -6.25 -31.27 9.03
N ALA A 4 -7.27 -30.49 8.70
CA ALA A 4 -7.58 -30.11 7.31
C ALA A 4 -7.26 -28.65 7.00
N VAL A 5 -6.99 -27.83 8.02
CA VAL A 5 -6.88 -26.37 7.91
C VAL A 5 -5.42 -25.95 7.75
N GLU A 6 -4.53 -26.60 8.49
CA GLU A 6 -3.08 -26.35 8.45
C GLU A 6 -2.48 -26.59 7.05
N PRO A 7 -2.73 -27.73 6.35
CA PRO A 7 -2.18 -27.94 5.00
C PRO A 7 -2.81 -27.09 3.89
N LEU A 8 -3.94 -26.41 4.16
CA LEU A 8 -4.53 -25.45 3.22
C LEU A 8 -3.87 -24.07 3.33
N LEU A 9 -3.40 -23.71 4.53
CA LEU A 9 -2.87 -22.39 4.89
C LEU A 9 -1.33 -22.36 5.04
N ASP A 10 -0.67 -23.51 5.03
CA ASP A 10 0.79 -23.55 4.88
C ASP A 10 1.19 -23.02 3.49
N GLY A 11 2.41 -22.48 3.38
CA GLY A 11 2.90 -21.79 2.17
C GLY A 11 2.91 -22.62 0.88
N ASP A 12 2.85 -23.95 0.99
CA ASP A 12 2.73 -24.91 -0.13
C ASP A 12 1.27 -25.37 -0.39
N GLY A 13 0.30 -24.88 0.39
CA GLY A 13 -1.12 -25.18 0.24
C GLY A 13 -1.81 -24.30 -0.82
N PRO A 14 -2.99 -24.70 -1.35
CA PRO A 14 -3.71 -23.93 -2.36
C PRO A 14 -4.20 -22.56 -1.87
N LEU A 15 -4.20 -22.29 -0.56
CA LEU A 15 -4.44 -20.97 0.03
C LEU A 15 -3.15 -20.37 0.62
N GLY A 16 -1.97 -20.84 0.25
CA GLY A 16 -0.69 -20.27 0.68
C GLY A 16 -0.49 -18.85 0.14
N ASP A 17 -0.97 -18.62 -1.07
CA ASP A 17 -0.85 -17.34 -1.77
C ASP A 17 -1.81 -16.27 -1.21
N LEU A 18 -1.28 -15.07 -0.98
CA LEU A 18 -2.02 -13.96 -0.39
C LEU A 18 -3.18 -13.50 -1.29
N SER A 19 -3.01 -13.50 -2.61
CA SER A 19 -4.07 -13.14 -3.56
C SER A 19 -5.20 -14.17 -3.55
N VAL A 20 -4.88 -15.46 -3.39
CA VAL A 20 -5.90 -16.51 -3.25
C VAL A 20 -6.71 -16.34 -1.96
N ARG A 21 -6.05 -16.01 -0.83
CA ARG A 21 -6.75 -15.71 0.42
C ARG A 21 -7.66 -14.50 0.26
N LEU A 22 -7.18 -13.46 -0.41
CA LEU A 22 -7.92 -12.21 -0.62
C LEU A 22 -9.21 -12.45 -1.43
N LYS A 23 -9.09 -13.23 -2.52
CA LYS A 23 -10.24 -13.65 -3.34
C LYS A 23 -11.25 -14.49 -2.55
N LEU A 24 -10.76 -15.36 -1.67
CA LEU A 24 -11.62 -16.19 -0.83
C LEU A 24 -12.41 -15.35 0.20
N ILE A 25 -11.75 -14.46 0.94
CA ILE A 25 -12.42 -13.61 1.95
C ILE A 25 -13.41 -12.64 1.30
N TYR A 26 -13.11 -12.15 0.08
CA TYR A 26 -14.04 -11.35 -0.71
C TYR A 26 -15.24 -12.18 -1.19
N GLY A 27 -15.00 -13.38 -1.74
CA GLY A 27 -16.07 -14.29 -2.17
C GLY A 27 -16.98 -14.77 -1.05
N LEU A 28 -16.47 -14.79 0.19
CA LEU A 28 -17.24 -15.07 1.41
C LEU A 28 -17.98 -13.84 1.96
N GLY A 29 -17.77 -12.66 1.40
CA GLY A 29 -18.40 -11.41 1.84
C GLY A 29 -17.87 -10.86 3.17
N VAL A 30 -16.66 -11.25 3.58
CA VAL A 30 -16.03 -10.77 4.82
C VAL A 30 -15.49 -9.35 4.65
N ILE A 31 -14.98 -9.05 3.45
CA ILE A 31 -14.49 -7.72 3.07
C ILE A 31 -15.37 -7.14 1.96
N ASN A 32 -15.43 -5.81 1.91
CA ASN A 32 -16.16 -5.09 0.89
C ASN A 32 -15.33 -4.91 -0.39
N ARG A 33 -15.96 -4.40 -1.45
CA ARG A 33 -15.32 -4.22 -2.75
C ARG A 33 -14.13 -3.25 -2.70
N GLN A 34 -14.24 -2.16 -1.94
CA GLN A 34 -13.17 -1.15 -1.83
C GLN A 34 -11.95 -1.73 -1.12
N GLU A 35 -12.16 -2.47 -0.03
CA GLU A 35 -11.09 -3.16 0.69
C GLU A 35 -10.39 -4.22 -0.18
N TYR A 36 -11.15 -4.90 -1.04
CA TYR A 36 -10.59 -5.87 -1.99
C TYR A 36 -9.76 -5.18 -3.09
N GLU A 37 -10.28 -4.10 -3.68
CA GLU A 37 -9.59 -3.33 -4.72
C GLU A 37 -8.30 -2.69 -4.18
N ASP A 38 -8.35 -2.11 -2.97
CA ASP A 38 -7.19 -1.51 -2.31
C ASP A 38 -6.09 -2.54 -2.04
N ALA A 39 -6.47 -3.74 -1.58
CA ALA A 39 -5.50 -4.78 -1.28
C ALA A 39 -4.86 -5.39 -2.54
N GLU A 40 -5.60 -5.55 -3.65
CA GLU A 40 -5.01 -5.98 -4.92
C GLU A 40 -4.02 -4.92 -5.46
N LEU A 41 -4.34 -3.62 -5.31
CA LEU A 41 -3.46 -2.54 -5.72
C LEU A 41 -2.16 -2.51 -4.90
N LEU A 42 -2.26 -2.67 -3.57
CA LEU A 42 -1.08 -2.79 -2.69
C LEU A 42 -0.24 -4.04 -2.98
N MET A 43 -0.88 -5.17 -3.32
CA MET A 43 -0.14 -6.39 -3.71
C MET A 43 0.60 -6.20 -5.03
N ALA A 44 -0.03 -5.58 -6.03
CA ALA A 44 0.60 -5.27 -7.30
C ALA A 44 1.79 -4.32 -7.13
N LEU A 45 1.62 -3.24 -6.37
CA LEU A 45 2.68 -2.28 -6.07
C LEU A 45 3.86 -2.96 -5.34
N ARG A 46 3.58 -3.79 -4.33
CA ARG A 46 4.62 -4.54 -3.62
C ARG A 46 5.40 -5.48 -4.56
N GLU A 47 4.71 -6.18 -5.45
CA GLU A 47 5.35 -7.11 -6.38
C GLU A 47 6.27 -6.35 -7.35
N GLU A 48 5.83 -5.21 -7.86
CA GLU A 48 6.61 -4.34 -8.75
C GLU A 48 7.86 -3.77 -8.03
N LEU A 49 7.70 -3.24 -6.82
CA LEU A 49 8.81 -2.71 -6.02
C LEU A 49 9.84 -3.79 -5.65
N ASN A 50 9.41 -5.03 -5.40
CA ASN A 50 10.33 -6.13 -5.13
C ASN A 50 11.18 -6.52 -6.36
N HIS A 51 10.69 -6.23 -7.57
CA HIS A 51 11.38 -6.55 -8.83
C HIS A 51 12.22 -5.39 -9.38
N ASP A 52 11.87 -4.16 -9.05
CA ASP A 52 12.45 -2.97 -9.70
C ASP A 52 13.78 -2.50 -9.09
N GLY A 53 14.12 -2.90 -7.85
CA GLY A 53 15.45 -2.69 -7.26
C GLY A 53 15.87 -1.22 -7.05
N ASN A 54 15.03 -0.25 -7.42
CA ASN A 54 15.21 1.17 -7.21
C ASN A 54 14.79 1.57 -5.79
N GLU A 55 15.42 2.60 -5.25
CA GLU A 55 15.03 3.21 -3.98
C GLU A 55 14.01 4.32 -4.25
N TYR A 56 12.79 4.13 -3.76
CA TYR A 56 11.69 5.09 -3.89
C TYR A 56 11.43 5.85 -2.59
N ALA A 57 11.06 7.12 -2.72
CA ALA A 57 10.49 7.94 -1.67
C ALA A 57 8.96 8.01 -1.78
N PHE A 58 8.27 8.24 -0.65
CA PHE A 58 6.81 8.44 -0.64
C PHE A 58 6.34 9.68 -1.40
N THR A 59 7.26 10.53 -1.85
CA THR A 59 6.97 11.71 -2.66
C THR A 59 7.11 11.46 -4.16
N ASP A 60 7.61 10.30 -4.56
CA ASP A 60 7.81 9.97 -5.96
C ASP A 60 6.46 9.69 -6.62
N ASP A 61 6.30 10.15 -7.86
CA ASP A 61 5.02 10.03 -8.58
C ASP A 61 4.65 8.56 -8.81
N GLU A 62 5.65 7.69 -8.95
CA GLU A 62 5.53 6.23 -9.05
C GLU A 62 4.91 5.61 -7.79
N ILE A 63 5.05 6.25 -6.63
CA ILE A 63 4.48 5.81 -5.35
C ILE A 63 3.16 6.54 -5.06
N LEU A 64 3.13 7.86 -5.28
CA LEU A 64 1.96 8.70 -5.03
C LEU A 64 0.79 8.40 -5.96
N GLY A 65 1.06 8.05 -7.23
CA GLY A 65 0.03 7.70 -8.21
C GLY A 65 -0.84 6.54 -7.72
N PRO A 66 -0.26 5.34 -7.48
CA PRO A 66 -0.98 4.19 -6.94
C PRO A 66 -1.67 4.48 -5.61
N PHE A 67 -1.05 5.24 -4.70
CA PHE A 67 -1.68 5.61 -3.44
C PHE A 67 -2.87 6.56 -3.59
N GLY A 68 -2.90 7.40 -4.62
CA GLY A 68 -4.05 8.24 -4.94
C GLY A 68 -5.27 7.47 -5.44
N GLU A 69 -5.08 6.22 -5.89
CA GLU A 69 -6.15 5.33 -6.34
C GLU A 69 -6.77 4.50 -5.20
N LEU A 70 -6.14 4.48 -4.02
CA LEU A 70 -6.65 3.76 -2.87
C LEU A 70 -7.88 4.44 -2.26
N HIS A 71 -8.95 3.68 -2.05
CA HIS A 71 -10.19 4.15 -1.46
C HIS A 71 -10.04 4.51 0.03
N CYS A 72 -9.12 3.85 0.73
CA CYS A 72 -8.80 4.15 2.14
C CYS A 72 -8.06 5.49 2.33
N VAL A 73 -7.53 6.08 1.26
CA VAL A 73 -6.93 7.42 1.30
C VAL A 73 -8.01 8.46 1.02
N ALA A 74 -8.58 9.01 2.09
CA ALA A 74 -9.61 10.05 1.96
C ALA A 74 -9.12 11.30 1.21
N ALA A 75 -7.85 11.65 1.38
CA ALA A 75 -7.16 12.68 0.60
C ALA A 75 -5.64 12.55 0.78
N LEU A 76 -4.91 12.60 -0.33
CA LEU A 76 -3.47 12.89 -0.28
C LEU A 76 -3.27 14.35 0.16
N PRO A 77 -2.24 14.66 0.96
CA PRO A 77 -1.93 16.03 1.33
C PRO A 77 -1.65 16.84 0.04
N PRO A 78 -2.16 18.09 -0.06
CA PRO A 78 -1.96 18.90 -1.24
C PRO A 78 -0.47 19.12 -1.48
N PRO A 79 -0.01 19.07 -2.75
CA PRO A 79 1.40 19.28 -3.06
C PRO A 79 1.81 20.67 -2.57
N PRO A 80 2.93 20.79 -1.84
CA PRO A 80 3.36 22.09 -1.35
C PRO A 80 3.65 23.01 -2.53
N GLN A 81 3.20 24.27 -2.45
CA GLN A 81 3.57 25.29 -3.43
C GLN A 81 5.06 25.62 -3.25
N PHE A 82 5.85 25.41 -4.29
CA PHE A 82 7.29 25.64 -4.28
C PHE A 82 7.62 27.06 -4.76
N GLU A 83 8.38 27.80 -3.95
CA GLU A 83 9.19 28.92 -4.42
C GLU A 83 10.61 28.38 -4.63
N PRO A 84 11.17 28.42 -5.86
CA PRO A 84 12.44 27.75 -6.18
C PRO A 84 13.69 28.34 -5.50
N ALA A 85 13.55 29.41 -4.70
CA ALA A 85 14.66 30.14 -4.11
C ALA A 85 15.22 29.51 -2.80
N ASP A 86 14.44 28.67 -2.10
CA ASP A 86 14.82 28.17 -0.77
C ASP A 86 15.08 26.65 -0.76
N SER A 87 16.33 26.26 -1.01
CA SER A 87 16.78 24.85 -0.98
C SER A 87 16.68 24.20 0.41
N VAL A 88 16.76 24.97 1.51
CA VAL A 88 16.53 24.50 2.89
C VAL A 88 15.06 24.11 3.13
N CYS A 89 14.13 24.69 2.38
CA CYS A 89 12.70 24.46 2.49
C CYS A 89 12.28 23.08 1.96
N MET A 90 12.98 22.56 0.93
CA MET A 90 12.66 21.26 0.33
C MET A 90 12.91 20.10 1.30
N GLN A 91 14.03 20.09 2.01
CA GLN A 91 14.40 18.97 2.89
C GLN A 91 13.56 18.92 4.18
N CYS A 92 13.24 20.08 4.76
CA CYS A 92 12.34 20.16 5.91
C CYS A 92 10.91 19.75 5.54
N LYS A 93 10.41 20.13 4.36
CA LYS A 93 9.07 19.74 3.88
C LYS A 93 9.00 18.28 3.45
N PHE A 94 10.05 17.73 2.84
CA PHE A 94 10.18 16.29 2.55
C PHE A 94 10.02 15.45 3.82
N SER A 95 10.69 15.88 4.90
CA SER A 95 10.54 15.22 6.21
C SER A 95 9.15 15.38 6.84
N ALA A 96 8.36 16.37 6.42
CA ALA A 96 7.00 16.59 6.92
C ALA A 96 5.97 15.75 6.13
N ILE A 97 6.12 15.65 4.80
CA ILE A 97 5.27 14.79 3.97
C ILE A 97 5.50 13.32 4.31
N ASN A 98 6.77 12.88 4.42
CA ASN A 98 7.07 11.52 4.85
C ASN A 98 6.52 11.24 6.24
N ARG A 99 6.59 12.21 7.17
CA ARG A 99 5.97 12.05 8.50
C ARG A 99 4.45 12.01 8.48
N LEU A 100 3.80 12.78 7.61
CA LEU A 100 2.34 12.77 7.47
C LEU A 100 1.86 11.48 6.82
N CYS A 101 2.58 11.01 5.79
CA CYS A 101 2.40 9.68 5.23
C CYS A 101 2.61 8.64 6.34
N ASP A 102 3.77 8.59 7.00
CA ASP A 102 4.03 7.61 8.07
C ASP A 102 2.95 7.64 9.16
N GLN A 103 2.45 8.81 9.56
CA GLN A 103 1.38 8.92 10.57
C GLN A 103 0.03 8.42 10.06
N GLN A 104 -0.31 8.65 8.79
CA GLN A 104 -1.59 8.25 8.21
C GLN A 104 -1.60 6.77 7.79
N TRP A 105 -0.43 6.21 7.47
CA TRP A 105 -0.25 4.83 7.02
C TRP A 105 0.22 3.88 8.14
N SER A 106 0.50 4.37 9.34
CA SER A 106 0.78 3.51 10.50
C SER A 106 -0.54 2.90 11.00
N PHE A 107 -0.82 1.68 10.55
CA PHE A 107 -1.93 0.86 11.04
C PHE A 107 -1.70 0.51 12.52
N HIS A 108 -2.65 0.88 13.39
CA HIS A 108 -2.66 0.57 14.83
C HIS A 108 -3.28 -0.80 15.14
#